data_AF-J3JLL7-F1
#
_entry.id   AF-J3JLL7-F1
#
_cell.length_a   1.000
_cell.length_b   1.000
_cell.length_c   1.000
_cell.angle_alpha   90.00
_cell.angle_beta   90.00
_cell.angle_gamma   90.00
#
_symmetry.space_group_name_H-M   'P 1'
#
loop_
_entity.id
_entity.type
_entity.pdbx_description
1 polymer ?
#
loop_
_entity_poly.entity_id
_entity_poly.type
_entity_poly.pdbx_seq_one_letter_code
_entity_poly.pdbx_strand_id
1 'polypeptide(L)'
;MVLRALGAWARPGARVMAEILGLSEAVSGQDLVVTASGELYDVPADGVVGVVGHHAASQALPVAMVCGRCVTTRGELAGAGISNAYSLQEPHAAESWDAVGSDALQDRLTDMGARLARTWSR
;
A
#
# COMPACT_ATOMS: atom_id res chain seq x y z
N MET A 1 -14.68 8.38 -24.72
CA MET A 1 -14.21 8.15 -26.11
C MET A 1 -13.46 9.34 -26.70
N VAL A 2 -13.71 10.59 -26.27
CA VAL A 2 -12.97 11.79 -26.73
C VAL A 2 -11.45 11.62 -26.66
N LEU A 3 -10.92 11.18 -25.51
CA LEU A 3 -9.46 10.96 -25.34
C LEU A 3 -8.89 9.92 -26.33
N ARG A 4 -9.63 8.84 -26.61
CA ARG A 4 -9.20 7.81 -27.58
C ARG A 4 -9.23 8.33 -29.01
N ALA A 5 -10.20 9.17 -29.37
CA ALA A 5 -10.26 9.80 -30.68
C ALA A 5 -9.08 10.77 -30.92
N LEU A 6 -8.51 11.32 -29.84
CA LEU A 6 -7.27 12.10 -29.86
C LEU A 6 -5.99 11.22 -29.82
N GLY A 7 -6.12 9.90 -29.94
CA GLY A 7 -4.98 8.96 -29.94
C GLY A 7 -4.51 8.50 -28.56
N ALA A 8 -5.22 8.82 -27.47
CA ALA A 8 -4.85 8.35 -26.14
C ALA A 8 -5.21 6.87 -25.90
N TRP A 9 -4.43 6.21 -25.06
CA TRP A 9 -4.61 4.81 -24.67
C TRP A 9 -4.81 4.72 -23.16
N ALA A 10 -5.78 3.89 -22.73
CA ALA A 10 -5.96 3.61 -21.32
C ALA A 10 -4.86 2.64 -20.86
N ARG A 11 -4.16 3.00 -19.78
CA ARG A 11 -3.16 2.17 -19.12
C ARG A 11 -3.49 2.09 -17.63
N PRO A 12 -3.10 1.01 -16.92
CA PRO A 12 -3.26 0.92 -15.48
C PRO A 12 -2.51 2.05 -14.77
N GLY A 13 -3.25 2.94 -14.09
CA GLY A 13 -2.68 4.17 -13.53
C GLY A 13 -1.53 3.93 -12.56
N ALA A 14 -1.66 2.95 -11.66
CA ALA A 14 -0.60 2.65 -10.70
C ALA A 14 0.69 2.14 -11.36
N ARG A 15 0.59 1.35 -12.44
CA ARG A 15 1.77 0.91 -13.21
C ARG A 15 2.45 2.08 -13.92
N VAL A 16 1.66 2.95 -14.54
CA VAL A 16 2.18 4.17 -15.17
C VAL A 16 2.90 5.04 -14.16
N MET A 17 2.31 5.24 -12.97
CA MET A 17 2.97 6.01 -11.91
C MET A 17 4.23 5.34 -11.40
N ALA A 18 4.24 4.01 -11.24
CA ALA A 18 5.43 3.27 -10.84
C ALA A 18 6.58 3.43 -11.85
N GLU A 19 6.28 3.41 -13.15
CA GLU A 19 7.25 3.69 -14.21
C GLU A 19 7.77 5.13 -14.14
N ILE A 20 6.88 6.12 -14.07
CA ILE A 20 7.24 7.55 -14.04
C ILE A 20 8.10 7.89 -12.82
N LEU A 21 7.80 7.28 -11.67
CA LEU A 21 8.50 7.52 -10.41
C LEU A 21 9.75 6.65 -10.24
N GLY A 22 10.06 5.75 -11.19
CA GLY A 22 11.22 4.87 -11.09
C GLY A 22 11.14 3.88 -9.93
N LEU A 23 9.94 3.36 -9.61
CA LEU A 23 9.70 2.55 -8.41
C LEU A 23 10.63 1.33 -8.32
N SER A 24 10.91 0.67 -9.45
CA SER A 24 11.80 -0.50 -9.48
C SER A 24 13.22 -0.16 -9.01
N GLU A 25 13.73 1.01 -9.37
CA GLU A 25 15.06 1.47 -8.96
C GLU A 25 15.03 1.93 -7.50
N ALA A 26 13.99 2.64 -7.09
CA ALA A 26 13.83 3.13 -5.73
C ALA A 26 13.74 1.99 -4.69
N VAL A 27 13.11 0.88 -5.06
CA VAL A 27 12.99 -0.32 -4.21
C VAL A 27 14.29 -1.13 -4.18
N SER A 28 15.16 -1.00 -5.19
CA SER A 28 16.43 -1.72 -5.25
C SER A 28 17.35 -1.39 -4.08
N GLY A 29 17.81 -2.43 -3.37
CA GLY A 29 18.75 -2.31 -2.26
C GLY A 29 18.14 -1.79 -0.96
N GLN A 30 16.81 -1.69 -0.88
CA GLN A 30 16.12 -1.42 0.39
C GLN A 30 16.00 -2.70 1.22
N ASP A 31 15.91 -2.56 2.54
CA ASP A 31 15.66 -3.70 3.44
C ASP A 31 14.17 -3.94 3.70
N LEU A 32 13.33 -2.93 3.43
CA LEU A 32 11.89 -2.94 3.64
C LEU A 32 11.20 -1.94 2.70
N VAL A 33 10.05 -2.33 2.15
CA VAL A 33 9.14 -1.40 1.47
C VAL A 33 7.90 -1.17 2.32
N VAL A 34 7.51 0.09 2.49
CA VAL A 34 6.24 0.46 3.13
C VAL A 34 5.28 1.01 2.09
N THR A 35 4.06 0.49 2.05
CA THR A 35 2.98 1.00 1.21
C THR A 35 1.74 1.32 2.03
N ALA A 36 0.80 2.07 1.46
CA ALA A 36 -0.41 2.43 2.16
C ALA A 36 -1.66 2.49 1.27
N SER A 37 -2.82 2.29 1.90
CA SER A 37 -4.15 2.52 1.32
C SER A 37 -5.10 3.08 2.38
N GLY A 38 -6.10 3.87 2.01
CA GLY A 38 -7.15 4.26 2.95
C GLY A 38 -7.97 3.04 3.37
N GLU A 39 -8.65 2.43 2.42
CA GLU A 39 -9.35 1.16 2.61
C GLU A 39 -8.86 0.14 1.60
N LEU A 40 -8.86 -1.13 2.00
CA LEU A 40 -8.49 -2.24 1.15
C LEU A 40 -9.49 -3.37 1.33
N TYR A 41 -10.21 -3.66 0.25
CA TYR A 41 -11.21 -4.72 0.19
C TYR A 41 -10.68 -5.93 -0.57
N ASP A 42 -9.97 -5.67 -1.67
CA ASP A 42 -9.25 -6.62 -2.49
C ASP A 42 -7.85 -6.08 -2.82
N VAL A 43 -7.01 -6.89 -3.48
CA VAL A 43 -5.71 -6.43 -3.99
C VAL A 43 -5.65 -6.59 -5.50
N PRO A 44 -6.10 -5.57 -6.25
CA PRO A 44 -5.98 -5.59 -7.70
C PRO A 44 -4.49 -5.59 -8.09
N ALA A 45 -4.12 -6.44 -9.07
CA ALA A 45 -2.75 -6.48 -9.61
C ALA A 45 -2.27 -5.13 -10.16
N ASP A 46 -3.23 -4.28 -10.55
CA ASP A 46 -3.03 -2.95 -11.13
C ASP A 46 -3.30 -1.80 -10.15
N GLY A 47 -3.61 -2.12 -8.89
CA GLY A 47 -3.74 -1.15 -7.81
C GLY A 47 -2.38 -0.81 -7.20
N VAL A 48 -2.31 0.29 -6.44
CA VAL A 48 -1.04 0.77 -5.84
C VAL A 48 -0.38 -0.31 -4.97
N VAL A 49 -1.16 -0.94 -4.07
CA VAL A 49 -0.67 -2.00 -3.17
C VAL A 49 -0.13 -3.19 -3.97
N GLY A 50 -0.88 -3.68 -4.97
CA GLY A 50 -0.47 -4.81 -5.78
C GLY A 50 0.76 -4.52 -6.64
N VAL A 51 0.84 -3.33 -7.23
CA VAL A 51 2.00 -2.90 -8.00
C VAL A 51 3.23 -2.80 -7.12
N VAL A 52 3.16 -2.12 -5.97
CA VAL A 52 4.29 -2.02 -5.03
C VAL A 52 4.72 -3.40 -4.53
N GLY A 53 3.76 -4.25 -4.16
CA GLY A 53 4.01 -5.61 -3.72
C GLY A 53 4.70 -6.46 -4.78
N HIS A 54 4.29 -6.37 -6.04
CA HIS A 54 4.94 -7.07 -7.15
C HIS A 54 6.38 -6.60 -7.40
N HIS A 55 6.61 -5.27 -7.38
CA HIS A 55 7.96 -4.72 -7.54
C HIS A 55 8.90 -5.18 -6.42
N ALA A 56 8.46 -5.11 -5.16
CA ALA A 56 9.25 -5.58 -4.03
C ALA A 56 9.49 -7.10 -4.06
N ALA A 57 8.46 -7.89 -4.39
CA ALA A 57 8.57 -9.34 -4.50
C ALA A 57 9.58 -9.77 -5.58
N SER A 58 9.68 -9.03 -6.70
CA SER A 58 10.68 -9.30 -7.74
C SER A 58 12.13 -9.16 -7.27
N GLN A 59 12.34 -8.48 -6.13
CA GLN A 59 13.63 -8.29 -5.48
C GLN A 59 13.74 -9.04 -4.15
N ALA A 60 12.77 -9.92 -3.86
CA ALA A 60 12.66 -10.66 -2.60
C ALA A 60 12.63 -9.77 -1.35
N LEU A 61 12.10 -8.54 -1.47
CA LEU A 61 12.01 -7.61 -0.36
C LEU A 61 10.67 -7.74 0.38
N PRO A 62 10.69 -7.66 1.72
CA PRO A 62 9.46 -7.66 2.49
C PRO A 62 8.68 -6.36 2.30
N VAL A 63 7.36 -6.45 2.36
CA VAL A 63 6.46 -5.29 2.26
C VAL A 63 5.56 -5.21 3.49
N ALA A 64 5.60 -4.06 4.15
CA ALA A 64 4.65 -3.69 5.19
C ALA A 64 3.61 -2.72 4.63
N MET A 65 2.34 -3.10 4.70
CA MET A 65 1.23 -2.23 4.32
C MET A 65 0.60 -1.60 5.56
N VAL A 66 0.39 -0.29 5.53
CA VAL A 66 -0.44 0.41 6.51
C VAL A 66 -1.72 0.85 5.83
N CYS A 67 -2.87 0.57 6.43
CA CYS A 67 -4.14 1.01 5.89
C CYS A 67 -5.08 1.51 6.98
N GLY A 68 -6.04 2.33 6.59
CA GLY A 68 -7.15 2.68 7.46
C GLY A 68 -7.96 1.45 7.81
N ARG A 69 -8.47 0.75 6.79
CA ARG A 69 -9.25 -0.49 6.93
C ARG A 69 -8.76 -1.59 5.99
N CYS A 70 -8.52 -2.78 6.52
CA CYS A 70 -8.25 -3.98 5.74
C CYS A 70 -9.35 -5.02 5.91
N VAL A 71 -10.01 -5.40 4.82
CA VAL A 71 -10.97 -6.52 4.76
C VAL A 71 -10.40 -7.71 3.99
N THR A 72 -9.28 -7.50 3.29
CA THR A 72 -8.57 -8.51 2.50
C THR A 72 -7.97 -9.61 3.37
N THR A 73 -7.99 -10.84 2.87
CA THR A 73 -7.40 -11.98 3.55
C THR A 73 -5.87 -11.96 3.51
N ARG A 74 -5.23 -12.66 4.46
CA ARG A 74 -3.77 -12.84 4.46
C ARG A 74 -3.25 -13.52 3.20
N GLY A 75 -4.02 -14.45 2.62
CA GLY A 75 -3.62 -15.19 1.41
C GLY A 75 -3.57 -14.30 0.18
N GLU A 76 -4.57 -13.44 0.00
CA GLU A 76 -4.59 -12.45 -1.09
C GLU A 76 -3.46 -11.43 -0.96
N LEU A 77 -3.22 -10.93 0.26
CA LEU A 77 -2.10 -10.03 0.55
C LEU A 77 -0.75 -10.70 0.22
N ALA A 78 -0.54 -11.94 0.66
CA ALA A 78 0.67 -12.68 0.36
C ALA A 78 0.84 -12.92 -1.15
N GLY A 79 -0.25 -13.26 -1.86
CA GLY A 79 -0.24 -13.41 -3.31
C GLY A 79 0.12 -12.13 -4.07
N ALA A 80 -0.13 -10.97 -3.46
CA ALA A 80 0.27 -9.67 -3.99
C ALA A 80 1.69 -9.23 -3.55
N GLY A 81 2.41 -10.04 -2.79
CA GLY A 81 3.74 -9.70 -2.27
C GLY A 81 3.74 -8.91 -0.96
N ILE A 82 2.61 -8.80 -0.28
CA ILE A 82 2.50 -8.10 1.00
C ILE A 82 2.80 -9.06 2.15
N SER A 83 3.90 -8.80 2.86
CA SER A 83 4.35 -9.65 3.97
C SER A 83 3.54 -9.41 5.23
N ASN A 84 3.29 -8.13 5.56
CA ASN A 84 2.57 -7.71 6.76
C ASN A 84 1.58 -6.60 6.45
N ALA A 85 0.42 -6.60 7.12
CA ALA A 85 -0.61 -5.58 6.98
C ALA A 85 -1.04 -5.06 8.36
N TYR A 86 -1.14 -3.74 8.48
CA TYR A 86 -1.53 -3.03 9.69
C TYR A 86 -2.73 -2.14 9.39
N SER A 87 -3.84 -2.39 10.06
CA SER A 87 -5.06 -1.58 9.96
C SER A 87 -5.10 -0.57 11.11
N LEU A 88 -5.44 0.69 10.84
CA LEU A 88 -5.70 1.68 11.88
C LEU A 88 -7.06 1.44 12.54
N GLN A 89 -8.03 0.92 11.78
CA GLN A 89 -9.29 0.46 12.32
C GLN A 89 -9.11 -0.84 13.08
N GLU A 90 -9.55 -0.86 14.33
CA GLU A 90 -9.61 -2.09 15.11
C GLU A 90 -10.70 -3.03 14.56
N PRO A 91 -10.52 -4.36 14.68
CA PRO A 91 -11.56 -5.30 14.31
C PRO A 91 -12.85 -5.01 15.08
N HIS A 92 -13.97 -4.85 14.36
CA HIS A 92 -15.30 -4.56 14.92
C HIS A 92 -15.44 -3.17 15.57
N ALA A 93 -14.53 -2.23 15.30
CA ALA A 93 -14.73 -0.84 15.69
C ALA A 93 -16.04 -0.29 15.11
N ALA A 94 -16.84 0.37 15.94
CA ALA A 94 -18.11 0.98 15.54
C ALA A 94 -17.89 2.21 14.65
N GLU A 95 -16.81 2.95 14.90
CA GLU A 95 -16.43 4.14 14.14
C GLU A 95 -15.40 3.78 13.05
N SER A 96 -15.48 4.49 11.92
CA SER A 96 -14.51 4.36 10.83
C SER A 96 -13.14 4.92 11.24
N TRP A 97 -12.07 4.42 10.64
CA TRP A 97 -10.70 4.89 10.91
C TRP A 97 -10.50 6.40 10.64
N ASP A 98 -11.30 6.99 9.76
CA ASP A 98 -11.29 8.39 9.35
C ASP A 98 -12.35 9.25 10.07
N ALA A 99 -13.07 8.70 11.06
CA ALA A 99 -14.04 9.44 11.87
C ALA A 99 -13.39 10.42 12.88
N VAL A 100 -12.10 10.73 12.72
CA VAL A 100 -11.32 11.63 13.56
C VAL A 100 -10.79 12.81 12.76
N GLY A 101 -10.43 13.90 13.44
CA GLY A 101 -9.76 15.04 12.78
C GLY A 101 -8.41 14.65 12.17
N SER A 102 -7.97 15.42 11.17
CA SER A 102 -6.69 15.20 10.46
C SER A 102 -5.49 15.08 11.40
N ASP A 103 -5.45 15.90 12.45
CA ASP A 103 -4.34 15.95 13.40
C ASP A 103 -4.27 14.63 14.20
N ALA A 104 -5.41 14.14 14.68
CA ALA A 104 -5.49 12.85 15.37
C ALA A 104 -5.15 11.67 14.45
N LEU A 105 -5.52 11.73 13.17
CA LEU A 105 -5.13 10.72 12.19
C LEU A 105 -3.62 10.75 11.93
N GLN A 106 -3.02 11.93 11.83
CA GLN A 106 -1.58 12.11 11.68
C GLN A 106 -0.81 11.54 12.89
N ASP A 107 -1.29 11.78 14.11
CA ASP A 107 -0.70 11.21 15.33
C ASP A 107 -0.74 9.68 15.30
N ARG A 108 -1.88 9.09 14.93
CA ARG A 108 -2.03 7.63 14.80
C ARG A 108 -1.08 7.03 13.75
N LEU A 109 -0.91 7.69 12.61
CA LEU A 109 0.04 7.26 11.57
C LEU A 109 1.49 7.38 12.05
N THR A 110 1.81 8.43 12.81
CA THR A 110 3.13 8.63 13.40
C THR A 110 3.47 7.51 14.39
N ASP A 111 2.53 7.17 15.27
CA ASP A 111 2.66 6.05 16.22
C ASP A 111 2.84 4.70 15.51
N MET A 112 2.07 4.47 14.42
CA MET A 112 2.23 3.28 13.59
C MET A 112 3.62 3.22 12.95
N GLY A 113 4.12 4.35 12.43
CA GLY A 113 5.47 4.47 11.90
C GLY A 113 6.55 4.13 12.94
N ALA A 114 6.41 4.67 14.16
CA ALA A 114 7.34 4.38 15.26
C ALA A 114 7.29 2.89 15.69
N ARG A 115 6.13 2.25 15.61
CA ARG A 115 5.99 0.81 15.88
C ARG A 115 6.62 -0.04 14.78
N LEU A 116 6.41 0.31 13.51
CA LEU A 116 7.05 -0.33 12.37
C LEU A 116 8.57 -0.24 12.47
N ALA A 117 9.11 0.96 12.70
CA ALA A 117 10.55 1.19 12.86
C ALA A 117 11.16 0.27 13.93
N ARG A 118 10.54 0.20 15.12
CA ARG A 118 11.00 -0.70 16.20
C ARG A 118 10.98 -2.18 15.85
N THR A 119 10.09 -2.59 14.95
CA THR A 119 9.97 -3.99 14.50
C THR A 119 11.09 -4.35 13.53
N TRP A 120 11.51 -3.40 12.70
CA TRP A 120 12.48 -3.60 11.62
C TRP A 120 13.89 -3.05 11.93
N SER A 121 14.08 -2.35 13.05
CA SER A 121 15.39 -1.86 13.49
C SER A 121 16.21 -2.88 14.29
N ARG A 122 15.79 -4.15 14.32
CA ARG A 122 16.49 -5.24 15.01
C ARG A 122 17.22 -6.10 14.01
#